data_AF-A0A4Q3UCT1-F1
#
_entry.id   AF-A0A4Q3UCT1-F1
#
_cell.length_a   1.000
_cell.length_b   1.000
_cell.length_c   1.000
_cell.angle_alpha   90.00
_cell.angle_beta   90.00
_cell.angle_gamma   90.00
#
_symmetry.space_group_name_H-M   'P 1'
#
loop_
_entity.id
_entity.type
_entity.pdbx_description
1 polymer ?
#
loop_
_entity_poly.entity_id
_entity_poly.type
_entity_poly.pdbx_seq_one_letter_code
_entity_poly.pdbx_strand_id
1 'polypeptide(L)'
;MRRDNIGADIVSVGMRSPSYPPELLRKQLIDLGHRLGGQGARGVTVTRDTFRPGDPSATVVKGSCGVDGLIDRTNGRLFVAPIAQAFAGAPEPNTIRRILVSFDGEVPGNRTLQRASNPGLAFTARVVGSSVEYDVELRSQDPAQLIVDEGDGPRPPATPAKPKSAFDPLTVTLVAAAVAAAGALVYCLLLMLGRRPAAKS
;
A
#
# COMPACT_ATOMS: atom_id res chain seq x y z
N MET A 1 -14.41 1.13 -4.99
CA MET A 1 -12.95 1.04 -4.75
C MET A 1 -12.21 1.52 -5.98
N ARG A 2 -11.38 2.56 -5.85
CA ARG A 2 -10.46 3.01 -6.90
C ARG A 2 -9.19 2.17 -6.73
N ARG A 3 -8.86 1.32 -7.70
CA ARG A 3 -7.59 0.61 -7.73
C ARG A 3 -6.52 1.64 -8.06
N ASP A 4 -5.77 2.07 -7.07
CA ASP A 4 -4.47 2.65 -7.37
C ASP A 4 -3.56 1.46 -7.70
N ASN A 5 -3.03 1.46 -8.91
CA ASN A 5 -2.16 0.41 -9.47
C ASN A 5 -0.76 0.42 -8.82
N ILE A 6 -0.68 0.95 -7.60
CA ILE A 6 0.48 1.16 -6.76
C ILE A 6 0.21 0.20 -5.60
N GLY A 7 0.99 -0.86 -5.43
CA GLY A 7 0.72 -1.98 -4.51
C GLY A 7 0.70 -1.65 -3.00
N ALA A 8 0.35 -0.42 -2.63
CA ALA A 8 0.20 0.09 -1.29
C ALA A 8 -1.14 -0.32 -0.67
N ASP A 9 -1.09 -0.85 0.55
CA ASP A 9 -2.23 -0.97 1.44
C ASP A 9 -2.46 0.39 2.12
N ILE A 10 -3.64 1.00 1.90
CA ILE A 10 -4.00 2.27 2.54
C ILE A 10 -4.51 1.99 3.95
N VAL A 11 -3.85 2.59 4.94
CA VAL A 11 -4.23 2.53 6.34
C VAL A 11 -4.89 3.84 6.72
N SER A 12 -6.05 3.76 7.38
CA SER A 12 -6.73 4.90 7.99
C SER A 12 -6.96 4.60 9.46
N VAL A 13 -6.57 5.53 10.33
CA VAL A 13 -6.65 5.40 11.80
C VAL A 13 -7.44 6.56 12.35
N GLY A 14 -8.45 6.27 13.16
CA GLY A 14 -9.22 7.25 13.90
C GLY A 14 -9.05 7.05 15.40
N MET A 15 -8.64 8.10 16.11
CA MET A 15 -8.50 8.07 17.56
C MET A 15 -9.82 8.43 18.24
N ARG A 16 -10.23 7.63 19.22
CA ARG A 16 -11.42 7.91 20.03
C ARG A 16 -11.23 9.11 20.97
N SER A 17 -10.00 9.34 21.44
CA SER A 17 -9.71 10.48 22.32
C SER A 17 -9.43 11.75 21.50
N PRO A 18 -10.17 12.86 21.74
CA PRO A 18 -9.92 14.13 21.05
C PRO A 18 -8.57 14.75 21.45
N SER A 19 -8.05 14.39 22.61
CA SER A 19 -6.78 14.90 23.15
C SER A 19 -5.56 14.11 22.70
N TYR A 20 -5.73 13.07 21.88
CA TYR A 20 -4.60 12.26 21.41
C TYR A 20 -3.62 13.13 20.61
N PRO A 21 -2.31 13.12 20.91
CA PRO A 21 -1.35 13.99 20.23
C PRO A 21 -1.23 13.62 18.74
N PRO A 22 -1.46 14.55 17.79
CA PRO A 22 -1.31 14.29 16.36
C PRO A 22 0.11 13.82 15.98
N GLU A 23 1.13 14.38 16.63
CA GLU A 23 2.53 13.99 16.38
C GLU A 23 2.85 12.57 16.87
N LEU A 24 2.19 12.12 17.94
CA LEU A 24 2.31 10.74 18.40
C LEU A 24 1.68 9.78 17.39
N LEU A 25 0.47 10.09 16.91
CA LEU A 25 -0.18 9.29 15.86
C LEU A 25 0.68 9.24 14.58
N ARG A 26 1.23 10.39 14.15
CA ARG A 26 2.16 10.45 13.01
C ARG A 26 3.35 9.52 13.21
N LYS A 27 3.99 9.56 14.38
CA LYS A 27 5.13 8.69 14.71
C LYS A 27 4.74 7.20 14.64
N GLN A 28 3.59 6.83 15.18
CA GLN A 28 3.10 5.44 15.15
C GLN A 28 2.80 4.96 13.72
N LEU A 29 2.22 5.80 12.87
CA LEU A 29 2.02 5.48 11.45
C LEU A 29 3.34 5.28 10.70
N ILE A 30 4.38 6.07 11.04
CA ILE A 30 5.72 5.88 10.49
C ILE A 30 6.33 4.57 10.98
N ASP A 31 6.23 4.28 12.28
CA ASP A 31 6.74 3.03 12.89
C ASP A 31 6.08 1.79 12.27
N LEU A 32 4.77 1.85 11.99
CA LEU A 32 4.04 0.79 11.29
C LEU A 32 4.69 0.45 9.94
N GLY A 33 5.03 1.45 9.14
CA GLY A 33 5.68 1.23 7.85
C GLY A 33 7.07 0.59 7.97
N HIS A 34 7.81 0.90 9.04
CA HIS A 34 9.12 0.29 9.30
C HIS A 34 9.01 -1.17 9.74
N ARG A 35 8.02 -1.51 10.57
CA ARG A 35 7.80 -2.88 11.06
C ARG A 35 7.44 -3.88 9.98
N LEU A 36 6.83 -3.42 8.89
CA LEU A 36 6.45 -4.25 7.76
C LEU A 36 7.62 -4.55 6.81
N GLY A 37 8.85 -4.17 7.17
CA GLY A 37 10.06 -4.37 6.35
C GLY A 37 10.10 -3.52 5.08
N GLY A 38 9.09 -2.64 4.90
CA GLY A 38 8.81 -1.79 3.75
C GLY A 38 9.80 -0.65 3.52
N GLN A 39 9.52 0.18 2.51
CA GLN A 39 10.15 1.50 2.33
C GLN A 39 9.72 2.54 3.41
N GLY A 40 9.09 2.09 4.50
CA GLY A 40 8.39 2.95 5.45
C GLY A 40 6.99 3.34 4.98
N ALA A 41 6.30 4.13 5.82
CA ALA A 41 4.97 4.62 5.51
C ALA A 41 5.03 5.78 4.51
N ARG A 42 4.23 5.71 3.45
CA ARG A 42 4.15 6.73 2.40
C ARG A 42 2.96 7.64 2.62
N GLY A 43 3.12 8.93 2.32
CA GLY A 43 2.02 9.89 2.35
C GLY A 43 1.36 10.03 3.72
N VAL A 44 2.14 10.02 4.81
CA VAL A 44 1.60 10.12 6.17
C VAL A 44 0.92 11.48 6.39
N THR A 45 -0.40 11.47 6.49
CA THR A 45 -1.22 12.63 6.81
C THR A 45 -1.88 12.42 8.16
N VAL A 46 -1.89 13.46 8.99
CA VAL A 46 -2.62 13.46 10.26
C VAL A 46 -3.41 14.75 10.34
N THR A 47 -4.72 14.65 10.57
CA THR A 47 -5.62 15.78 10.70
C THR A 47 -6.35 15.74 12.03
N ARG A 48 -6.78 16.93 12.46
CA ARG A 48 -7.71 17.10 13.57
C ARG A 48 -8.98 17.70 12.98
N ASP A 49 -10.01 16.88 12.89
CA ASP A 49 -11.29 17.27 12.30
C ASP A 49 -12.25 17.64 13.44
N THR A 50 -12.86 18.82 13.37
CA THR A 50 -13.91 19.26 14.30
C THR A 50 -15.25 19.25 13.58
N PHE A 51 -16.16 18.35 13.97
CA PHE A 51 -17.47 18.20 13.32
C PHE A 51 -18.48 19.26 13.76
N ARG A 52 -18.32 19.81 14.96
CA ARG A 52 -19.17 20.87 15.51
C ARG A 52 -18.30 21.98 16.08
N PRO A 53 -18.29 23.18 15.47
CA PRO A 53 -17.58 24.34 16.01
C PRO A 53 -18.00 24.62 17.45
N GLY A 54 -17.02 24.84 18.34
CA GLY A 54 -17.26 25.14 19.75
C GLY A 54 -17.47 23.93 20.68
N ASP A 55 -17.48 22.70 20.15
CA ASP A 55 -17.61 21.47 20.94
C ASP A 55 -16.31 20.64 20.89
N PRO A 56 -15.45 20.68 21.93
CA PRO A 56 -14.21 19.90 21.97
C PRO A 56 -14.43 18.39 21.89
N SER A 57 -15.61 17.90 22.30
CA SER A 57 -15.95 16.47 22.21
C SER A 57 -16.27 16.03 20.78
N ALA A 58 -16.58 16.98 19.89
CA ALA A 58 -16.79 16.74 18.46
C ALA A 58 -15.48 16.84 17.65
N THR A 59 -14.33 16.71 18.31
CA THR A 59 -13.02 16.69 17.65
C THR A 59 -12.50 15.26 17.55
N VAL A 60 -12.01 14.87 16.38
CA VAL A 60 -11.41 13.55 16.16
C VAL A 60 -10.04 13.74 15.51
N VAL A 61 -9.06 13.01 16.03
CA VAL A 61 -7.73 12.93 15.42
C VAL A 61 -7.71 11.73 14.50
N LYS A 62 -7.40 11.98 13.23
CA LYS A 62 -7.32 10.94 12.20
C LYS A 62 -5.95 10.96 11.55
N GLY A 63 -5.49 9.81 11.10
CA GLY A 63 -4.30 9.71 10.28
C GLY A 63 -4.46 8.68 9.19
N SER A 64 -3.71 8.84 8.11
CA SER A 64 -3.65 7.87 7.04
C SER A 64 -2.25 7.78 6.44
N CYS A 65 -1.90 6.61 5.95
CA CYS A 65 -0.67 6.38 5.21
C CYS A 65 -0.84 5.18 4.26
N GLY A 66 0.02 5.08 3.26
CA GLY A 66 0.17 3.87 2.46
C GLY A 66 1.35 3.05 2.97
N VAL A 67 1.13 1.79 3.31
CA VAL A 67 2.19 0.83 3.68
C VAL A 67 2.17 -0.34 2.70
N ASP A 68 3.21 -1.17 2.72
CA ASP A 68 3.25 -2.42 1.95
C ASP A 68 3.24 -3.58 2.93
N GLY A 69 2.61 -4.69 2.55
CA GLY A 69 2.75 -5.97 3.28
C GLY A 69 1.86 -6.12 4.50
N LEU A 70 0.81 -5.30 4.68
CA LEU A 70 -0.24 -5.59 5.67
C LEU A 70 -1.13 -6.75 5.23
N ILE A 71 -1.28 -6.92 3.92
CA ILE A 71 -2.14 -7.93 3.32
C ILE A 71 -1.32 -8.79 2.37
N ASP A 72 -1.16 -10.08 2.69
CA ASP A 72 -0.64 -11.06 1.75
C ASP A 72 -1.82 -11.82 1.12
N ARG A 73 -2.34 -11.24 0.03
CA ARG A 73 -3.44 -11.80 -0.75
C ARG A 73 -3.09 -13.12 -1.43
N THR A 74 -1.80 -13.36 -1.70
CA THR A 74 -1.36 -14.62 -2.33
C THR A 74 -1.53 -15.79 -1.36
N ASN A 75 -1.26 -15.55 -0.08
CA ASN A 75 -1.37 -16.56 0.97
C ASN A 75 -2.63 -16.41 1.83
N GLY A 76 -3.48 -15.41 1.59
CA GLY A 76 -4.69 -15.13 2.37
C GLY A 76 -4.42 -14.71 3.82
N ARG A 77 -3.29 -14.04 4.08
CA ARG A 77 -2.87 -13.61 5.42
C ARG A 77 -3.08 -12.11 5.61
N LEU A 78 -3.52 -11.75 6.81
CA LEU A 78 -3.72 -10.38 7.28
C LEU A 78 -2.82 -10.18 8.50
N PHE A 79 -1.91 -9.22 8.45
CA PHE A 79 -0.91 -9.02 9.50
C PHE A 79 -1.40 -7.99 10.53
N VAL A 80 -1.84 -8.48 11.69
CA VAL A 80 -2.40 -7.65 12.78
C VAL A 80 -1.31 -7.28 13.78
N ALA A 81 -0.34 -8.16 14.02
CA ALA A 81 0.73 -7.92 14.99
C ALA A 81 1.55 -6.65 14.72
N PRO A 82 1.96 -6.32 13.47
CA PRO A 82 2.68 -5.07 13.20
C PRO A 82 1.89 -3.81 13.56
N ILE A 83 0.56 -3.85 13.42
CA ILE A 83 -0.34 -2.77 13.83
C ILE A 83 -0.30 -2.64 15.36
N ALA A 84 -0.53 -3.74 16.09
CA ALA A 84 -0.48 -3.70 17.56
C ALA A 84 0.86 -3.17 18.07
N GLN A 85 1.97 -3.62 17.48
CA GLN A 85 3.31 -3.19 17.83
C GLN A 85 3.57 -1.69 17.58
N ALA A 86 3.12 -1.16 16.44
CA ALA A 86 3.31 0.25 16.10
C ALA A 86 2.56 1.20 17.02
N PHE A 87 1.46 0.73 17.62
CA PHE A 87 0.60 1.51 18.50
C PHE A 87 0.86 1.28 20.00
N ALA A 88 1.75 0.37 20.35
CA ALA A 88 2.17 0.12 21.72
C ALA A 88 3.26 1.08 22.21
N GLY A 89 3.43 1.19 23.53
CA GLY A 89 4.54 1.92 24.14
C GLY A 89 4.40 3.44 24.14
N ALA A 90 3.20 3.95 23.82
CA ALA A 90 2.90 5.37 23.98
C ALA A 90 2.98 5.79 25.46
N PRO A 91 3.48 7.00 25.77
CA PRO A 91 3.52 7.48 27.15
C PRO A 91 2.10 7.74 27.68
N GLU A 92 1.88 7.49 28.97
CA GLU A 92 0.66 7.89 29.67
C GLU A 92 0.41 9.41 29.50
N PRO A 93 -0.85 9.86 29.31
CA PRO A 93 -2.10 9.10 29.33
C PRO A 93 -2.51 8.51 27.97
N ASN A 94 -1.60 8.46 27.00
CA ASN A 94 -1.91 8.12 25.61
C ASN A 94 -1.68 6.62 25.29
N THR A 95 -1.64 5.76 26.30
CA THR A 95 -1.51 4.31 26.09
C THR A 95 -2.75 3.75 25.39
N ILE A 96 -2.55 2.83 24.44
CA ILE A 96 -3.64 2.20 23.70
C ILE A 96 -3.82 0.79 24.24
N ARG A 97 -5.04 0.50 24.72
CA ARG A 97 -5.42 -0.84 25.22
C ARG A 97 -6.21 -1.67 24.22
N ARG A 98 -6.87 -1.02 23.26
CA ARG A 98 -7.77 -1.68 22.32
C ARG A 98 -7.69 -1.03 20.95
N ILE A 99 -7.59 -1.84 19.92
CA ILE A 99 -7.55 -1.42 18.52
C ILE A 99 -8.61 -2.21 17.77
N LEU A 100 -9.46 -1.52 17.02
CA LEU A 100 -10.32 -2.14 16.03
C LEU A 100 -9.66 -1.99 14.66
N VAL A 101 -9.32 -3.11 14.03
CA VAL A 101 -8.70 -3.12 12.69
C VAL A 101 -9.72 -3.66 11.70
N SER A 102 -10.03 -2.92 10.63
CA SER A 102 -10.84 -3.41 9.52
C SER A 102 -9.97 -3.60 8.28
N PHE A 103 -10.03 -4.78 7.68
CA PHE A 103 -9.45 -5.07 6.37
C PHE A 103 -10.58 -5.05 5.34
N ASP A 104 -10.74 -3.90 4.67
CA ASP A 104 -11.87 -3.66 3.79
C ASP A 104 -11.74 -4.39 2.46
N GLY A 105 -12.79 -5.10 2.06
CA GLY A 105 -12.83 -5.88 0.82
C GLY A 105 -12.11 -7.22 0.88
N GLU A 106 -11.51 -7.56 2.02
CA GLU A 106 -10.87 -8.85 2.23
C GLU A 106 -11.90 -9.88 2.73
N VAL A 107 -11.84 -11.08 2.16
CA VAL A 107 -12.69 -12.22 2.54
C VAL A 107 -11.80 -13.22 3.28
N PRO A 108 -12.17 -13.69 4.48
CA PRO A 108 -11.32 -14.60 5.22
C PRO A 108 -11.19 -15.93 4.48
N GLY A 109 -9.96 -16.41 4.35
CA GLY A 109 -9.65 -17.75 3.83
C GLY A 109 -9.22 -18.70 4.94
N ASN A 110 -8.84 -19.93 4.56
CA ASN A 110 -8.39 -20.97 5.49
C ASN A 110 -7.10 -20.60 6.26
N ARG A 111 -6.39 -19.56 5.80
CA ARG A 111 -5.14 -19.07 6.39
C ARG A 111 -5.31 -17.74 7.13
N THR A 112 -6.53 -17.17 7.13
CA THR A 112 -6.82 -15.95 7.87
C THR A 112 -7.02 -16.30 9.33
N LEU A 113 -6.14 -15.81 10.21
CA LEU A 113 -6.25 -16.04 11.65
C LEU A 113 -7.57 -15.47 12.17
N GLN A 114 -8.36 -16.31 12.82
CA GLN A 114 -9.63 -15.92 13.42
C GLN A 114 -9.48 -15.47 14.88
N ARG A 115 -8.45 -15.96 15.57
CA ARG A 115 -8.17 -15.59 16.95
C ARG A 115 -6.70 -15.85 17.29
N ALA A 116 -6.16 -15.04 18.19
CA ALA A 116 -4.90 -15.31 18.85
C ALA A 116 -4.98 -14.79 20.29
N SER A 117 -4.22 -15.42 21.20
CA SER A 117 -4.11 -14.95 22.57
C SER A 117 -2.78 -15.39 23.15
N ASN A 118 -2.04 -14.44 23.68
CA ASN A 118 -0.80 -14.64 24.42
C ASN A 118 -0.74 -13.60 25.57
N PRO A 119 0.34 -13.57 26.38
CA PRO A 119 0.47 -12.59 27.47
C PRO A 119 0.55 -11.13 27.01
N GLY A 120 1.01 -10.86 25.78
CA GLY A 120 1.14 -9.50 25.24
C GLY A 120 -0.12 -8.97 24.58
N LEU A 121 -0.87 -9.80 23.87
CA LEU A 121 -2.12 -9.40 23.18
C LEU A 121 -3.12 -10.55 23.04
N ALA A 122 -4.36 -10.17 22.76
CA ALA A 122 -5.37 -11.08 22.24
C ALA A 122 -6.16 -10.41 21.13
N PHE A 123 -6.67 -11.18 20.17
CA PHE A 123 -7.64 -10.68 19.22
C PHE A 123 -8.65 -11.73 18.81
N THR A 124 -9.80 -11.27 18.34
CA THR A 124 -10.81 -12.08 17.65
C THR A 124 -11.24 -11.38 16.36
N ALA A 125 -11.31 -12.14 15.27
CA ALA A 125 -11.80 -11.69 13.99
C ALA A 125 -13.30 -11.94 13.86
N ARG A 126 -13.98 -11.06 13.12
CA ARG A 126 -15.37 -11.25 12.68
C ARG A 126 -15.53 -10.74 11.26
N VAL A 127 -16.44 -11.34 10.52
CA VAL A 127 -16.81 -10.87 9.18
C VAL A 127 -17.95 -9.88 9.31
N VAL A 128 -17.77 -8.68 8.75
CA VAL A 128 -18.80 -7.63 8.70
C VAL A 128 -18.96 -7.19 7.25
N GLY A 129 -20.03 -7.65 6.61
CA GLY A 129 -20.24 -7.41 5.18
C GLY A 129 -19.13 -8.03 4.34
N SER A 130 -18.37 -7.19 3.62
CA SER A 130 -17.22 -7.58 2.80
C SER A 130 -15.87 -7.25 3.46
N SER A 131 -15.83 -7.12 4.78
CA SER A 131 -14.62 -6.79 5.53
C SER A 131 -14.36 -7.83 6.63
N VAL A 132 -13.09 -7.99 6.99
CA VAL A 132 -12.68 -8.70 8.21
C VAL A 132 -12.29 -7.68 9.27
N GLU A 133 -12.98 -7.70 10.40
CA GLU A 133 -12.68 -6.85 11.55
C GLU A 133 -12.01 -7.64 12.67
N TYR A 134 -10.93 -7.09 13.23
CA TYR A 134 -10.24 -7.62 14.40
C TYR A 134 -10.45 -6.69 15.60
N ASP A 135 -11.00 -7.22 16.69
CA ASP A 135 -10.96 -6.57 18.02
C ASP A 135 -9.68 -7.02 18.71
N VAL A 136 -8.69 -6.13 18.78
CA VAL A 136 -7.35 -6.39 19.33
C VAL A 136 -7.24 -5.75 20.71
N GLU A 137 -6.98 -6.57 21.73
CA GLU A 137 -6.66 -6.17 23.09
C GLU A 137 -5.14 -6.20 23.29
N LEU A 138 -4.55 -5.06 23.65
CA LEU A 138 -3.15 -4.96 24.08
C LEU A 138 -3.07 -5.16 25.59
N ARG A 139 -2.44 -6.27 26.00
CA ARG A 139 -2.19 -6.62 27.41
C ARG A 139 -0.83 -6.15 27.88
N SER A 140 0.09 -5.89 26.95
CA SER A 140 1.39 -5.28 27.17
C SER A 140 1.56 -4.02 26.32
N GLN A 141 2.36 -3.07 26.83
CA GLN A 141 2.82 -1.91 26.08
C GLN A 141 4.25 -2.09 25.53
N ASP A 142 4.86 -3.25 25.77
CA ASP A 142 6.16 -3.62 25.19
C ASP A 142 5.94 -4.26 23.80
N PRO A 143 6.37 -3.62 22.70
CA PRO A 143 6.20 -4.16 21.36
C PRO A 143 6.84 -5.54 21.16
N ALA A 144 7.89 -5.88 21.91
CA ALA A 144 8.55 -7.18 21.83
C ALA A 144 7.69 -8.33 22.35
N GLN A 145 6.64 -8.04 23.14
CA GLN A 145 5.71 -9.04 23.66
C GLN A 145 4.49 -9.24 22.75
N LEU A 146 4.33 -8.40 21.73
CA LEU A 146 3.19 -8.39 20.82
C LEU A 146 3.48 -9.25 19.57
N ILE A 147 3.87 -10.50 19.79
CA ILE A 147 4.24 -11.45 18.74
C ILE A 147 3.10 -12.43 18.52
N VAL A 148 2.65 -12.56 17.27
CA VAL A 148 1.68 -13.57 16.85
C VAL A 148 2.32 -14.36 15.73
N ASP A 149 2.18 -15.68 15.77
CA ASP A 149 2.54 -16.52 14.63
C ASP A 149 1.47 -16.37 13.55
N GLU A 150 1.66 -15.37 12.69
CA GLU A 150 0.82 -15.11 11.51
C GLU A 150 1.38 -15.86 10.27
N GLY A 151 2.35 -16.78 10.47
CA GLY A 151 3.15 -17.45 9.45
C GLY A 151 4.44 -16.70 9.11
N ASP A 152 5.10 -17.04 7.99
CA ASP A 152 6.19 -16.23 7.44
C ASP A 152 5.73 -14.77 7.39
N GLY A 153 6.46 -13.89 8.09
CA GLY A 153 6.05 -12.53 8.38
C GLY A 153 5.80 -11.68 7.12
N PRO A 154 5.41 -10.40 7.31
CA PRO A 154 5.19 -9.46 6.21
C PRO A 154 6.31 -9.58 5.17
N ARG A 155 5.93 -9.91 3.93
CA ARG A 155 6.92 -10.09 2.87
C ARG A 155 7.66 -8.76 2.70
N PRO A 156 9.01 -8.75 2.61
CA PRO A 156 9.74 -7.54 2.29
C PRO A 156 9.12 -6.89 1.05
N PRO A 157 9.08 -5.55 0.98
CA PRO A 157 8.50 -4.83 -0.13
C PRO A 157 9.11 -5.41 -1.40
N ALA A 158 8.25 -5.85 -2.32
CA ALA A 158 8.72 -6.30 -3.62
C ALA A 158 9.57 -5.15 -4.16
N THR A 159 10.85 -5.42 -4.42
CA THR A 159 11.74 -4.44 -5.04
C THR A 159 10.99 -3.88 -6.24
N PRO A 160 10.80 -2.55 -6.37
CA PRO A 160 10.02 -1.99 -7.46
C PRO A 160 10.55 -2.62 -8.74
N ALA A 161 9.67 -3.34 -9.44
CA ALA A 161 10.05 -4.00 -10.67
C ALA A 161 10.74 -2.95 -11.53
N LYS A 162 12.02 -3.19 -11.88
CA LYS A 162 12.73 -2.29 -12.79
C LYS A 162 11.77 -2.00 -13.94
N PRO A 163 11.51 -0.73 -14.28
CA PRO A 163 10.65 -0.42 -15.41
C PRO A 163 11.16 -1.26 -16.57
N LYS A 164 10.33 -2.20 -17.05
CA LYS A 164 10.65 -2.91 -18.28
C LYS A 164 10.86 -1.80 -19.29
N SER A 165 12.10 -1.65 -19.75
CA SER A 165 12.44 -0.73 -20.82
C SER A 165 11.38 -0.92 -21.90
N ALA A 166 10.58 0.11 -22.13
CA ALA A 166 9.58 0.12 -23.20
C ALA A 166 10.24 0.06 -24.59
N PHE A 167 11.57 0.11 -24.63
CA PHE A 167 12.39 -0.11 -25.80
C PHE A 167 12.84 -1.56 -25.87
N ASP A 168 12.12 -2.32 -26.68
CA ASP A 168 12.64 -3.53 -27.29
C ASP A 168 13.55 -3.12 -28.48
N PRO A 169 14.88 -3.33 -28.39
CA PRO A 169 15.81 -2.96 -29.46
C PRO A 169 15.47 -3.64 -30.80
N LEU A 170 14.76 -4.77 -30.77
CA LEU A 170 14.31 -5.47 -31.97
C LEU A 170 13.16 -4.74 -32.67
N THR A 171 12.30 -4.05 -31.91
CA THR A 171 11.24 -3.21 -32.49
C THR A 171 11.85 -1.94 -33.11
N VAL A 172 12.87 -1.35 -32.49
CA VAL A 172 13.57 -0.16 -33.04
C VAL A 172 14.29 -0.50 -34.35
N THR A 173 14.98 -1.64 -34.43
CA THR A 173 15.67 -2.06 -35.65
C THR A 173 14.69 -2.37 -36.79
N LEU A 174 13.55 -2.99 -36.48
CA LEU A 174 12.49 -3.22 -37.48
C LEU A 174 11.90 -1.91 -38.01
N VAL A 175 11.61 -0.94 -37.15
CA VAL A 175 11.10 0.38 -37.58
C VAL A 175 12.14 1.12 -38.42
N ALA A 176 13.41 1.10 -38.03
CA ALA A 176 14.48 1.72 -38.81
C ALA A 176 14.64 1.07 -40.19
N ALA A 177 14.58 -0.25 -40.28
CA ALA A 177 14.64 -0.98 -41.55
C ALA A 177 13.44 -0.67 -42.46
N ALA A 178 12.23 -0.58 -41.91
CA ALA A 178 11.03 -0.23 -42.66
C ALA A 178 11.11 1.19 -43.24
N VAL A 179 11.61 2.16 -42.47
CA VAL A 179 11.80 3.55 -42.94
C VAL A 179 12.84 3.61 -44.06
N ALA A 180 13.95 2.89 -43.94
CA ALA A 180 14.98 2.83 -44.97
C ALA A 180 14.45 2.20 -46.28
N ALA A 181 13.69 1.10 -46.18
CA ALA A 181 13.09 0.44 -47.33
C ALA A 181 12.05 1.33 -48.04
N ALA A 182 11.20 2.03 -47.27
CA ALA A 182 10.24 2.99 -47.81
C ALA A 182 10.95 4.16 -48.52
N GLY A 183 12.01 4.70 -47.92
CA GLY A 183 12.83 5.76 -48.52
C GLY A 183 13.48 5.33 -49.84
N ALA A 184 14.03 4.10 -49.90
CA ALA A 184 14.60 3.54 -51.11
C ALA A 184 13.55 3.33 -52.21
N LEU A 185 12.35 2.87 -51.86
CA LEU A 185 11.23 2.72 -52.79
C LEU A 185 10.80 4.06 -53.40
N VAL A 186 10.61 5.09 -52.56
CA VAL A 186 10.26 6.45 -53.03
C VAL A 186 11.34 7.01 -53.96
N TYR A 187 12.62 6.83 -53.60
CA TYR A 187 13.74 7.29 -54.41
C TYR A 187 13.81 6.57 -55.78
N CYS A 188 13.63 5.25 -55.82
CA CYS A 188 13.53 4.49 -57.07
C CYS A 188 12.35 4.92 -57.93
N LEU A 189 11.19 5.18 -57.33
CA LEU A 189 10.01 5.64 -58.05
C LEU A 189 10.26 7.00 -58.73
N LEU A 190 10.87 7.95 -58.01
CA LEU A 190 11.23 9.27 -58.54
C LEU A 190 12.25 9.18 -59.70
N LEU A 191 13.25 8.30 -59.58
CA LEU A 191 14.22 8.06 -60.66
C LEU A 191 13.58 7.47 -61.92
N MET A 192 12.56 6.61 -61.78
CA MET A 192 11.81 6.08 -62.92
C MET A 192 10.94 7.15 -63.58
N LEU A 193 10.29 8.01 -62.81
CA LEU A 193 9.45 9.12 -63.32
C LEU A 193 10.26 10.22 -64.02
N GLY A 194 11.51 10.44 -63.61
CA GLY A 194 12.42 11.42 -64.23
C GLY A 194 13.02 10.98 -65.58
N ARG A 195 12.92 9.70 -65.96
CA ARG A 195 13.41 9.17 -67.25
C ARG A 195 12.29 9.14 -68.29
N ARG A 196 11.74 10.30 -68.66
CA ARG A 196 10.98 10.40 -69.91
C ARG A 196 11.97 10.56 -71.06
N PRO A 197 12.05 9.61 -72.03
CA PRO A 197 12.88 9.79 -73.20
C PRO A 197 12.33 10.96 -74.02
N ALA A 198 13.19 11.92 -74.35
CA ALA A 198 12.88 12.97 -75.30
C ALA A 198 12.50 12.32 -76.64
N ALA A 199 11.28 12.58 -77.09
CA ALA A 199 10.81 12.16 -78.40
C ALA A 199 11.72 12.80 -79.46
N LYS A 200 12.42 11.97 -80.24
CA LYS A 200 13.18 12.43 -81.41
C LYS A 200 12.18 12.83 -82.48
N SER A 201 12.21 14.10 -82.86
CA SER A 201 11.57 14.66 -84.07
C SER A 201 12.37 14.31 -85.31
#